data_AF-A0A0S7WZS4-F1
#
_entry.id   AF-A0A0S7WZS4-F1
#
_cell.length_a   1.000
_cell.length_b   1.000
_cell.length_c   1.000
_cell.angle_alpha   90.00
_cell.angle_beta   90.00
_cell.angle_gamma   90.00
#
_symmetry.space_group_name_H-M   'P 1'
#
loop_
_entity.id
_entity.type
_entity.pdbx_description
1 polymer ?
#
loop_
_entity_poly.entity_id
_entity_poly.type
_entity_poly.pdbx_seq_one_letter_code
_entity_poly.pdbx_strand_id
1 'polypeptide(L)' 'MSTKTKRSGTIRTRFLSKRGLKRTPRGKEIDHKIPLHKGGSDSLRNLRLIKKSSHKTKTRKELRNK' A
#
# COMPACT_ATOMS: atom_id res chain seq x y z
N MET A 1 5.34 3.20 -23.03
CA MET A 1 6.22 3.01 -21.86
C MET A 1 5.38 2.57 -20.66
N SER A 2 5.34 1.28 -20.33
CA SER A 2 4.64 0.81 -19.12
C SER A 2 5.53 1.08 -17.91
N THR A 3 5.35 2.24 -17.26
CA THR A 3 6.07 2.59 -16.03
C THR A 3 5.55 1.71 -14.90
N LYS A 4 6.13 0.51 -14.76
CA LYS A 4 5.88 -0.38 -13.63
C LYS A 4 6.26 0.38 -12.36
N THR A 5 5.27 0.94 -11.65
CA THR A 5 5.54 1.82 -10.51
C THR A 5 6.34 1.04 -9.47
N LYS A 6 7.61 1.42 -9.29
CA LYS A 6 8.54 0.71 -8.40
C LYS A 6 8.01 0.84 -6.98
N ARG A 7 7.56 -0.28 -6.41
CA ARG A 7 7.29 -0.40 -4.98
C ARG A 7 8.61 -0.69 -4.29
N SER A 8 9.09 0.21 -3.45
CA SER A 8 10.34 0.05 -2.74
C SER A 8 10.16 -0.85 -1.52
N GLY A 9 10.86 -1.99 -1.50
CA GLY A 9 10.95 -2.86 -0.33
C GLY A 9 11.47 -2.11 0.90
N THR A 10 12.45 -1.23 0.70
CA THR A 10 13.04 -0.37 1.75
C THR A 10 12.00 0.54 2.40
N ILE A 11 11.09 1.13 1.62
CA ILE A 11 10.04 2.00 2.17
C ILE A 11 9.04 1.19 3.00
N ARG A 12 8.70 -0.04 2.58
CA ARG A 12 7.83 -0.93 3.36
C ARG A 12 8.47 -1.32 4.69
N THR A 13 9.75 -1.70 4.69
CA THR A 13 10.48 -2.04 5.91
C THR A 13 10.53 -0.83 6.83
N ARG A 14 10.92 0.35 6.32
CA ARG A 14 10.99 1.60 7.09
C ARG A 14 9.63 1.99 7.68
N PHE A 15 8.55 1.76 6.94
CA PHE A 15 7.18 2.00 7.40
C PHE A 15 6.76 1.07 8.56
N LEU A 16 7.10 -0.21 8.47
CA LEU A 16 6.85 -1.17 9.54
C LEU A 16 7.70 -0.84 10.78
N SER A 17 8.99 -0.55 10.59
CA SER A 17 9.91 -0.18 11.68
C SER A 17 9.43 1.07 12.44
N LYS A 18 8.94 2.10 11.72
CA LYS A 18 8.36 3.31 12.36
C LYS A 18 7.12 3.03 13.23
N ARG A 19 6.51 1.85 13.09
CA ARG A 19 5.37 1.39 13.89
C ARG A 19 5.74 0.34 14.92
N GLY A 20 7.04 0.10 15.13
CA GLY A 20 7.53 -0.97 16.01
C GLY A 20 7.27 -2.38 15.47
N LEU A 21 7.00 -2.53 14.16
CA LEU A 21 6.69 -3.81 13.55
C LEU A 21 7.90 -4.34 12.77
N LYS A 22 8.28 -5.59 13.03
CA LYS A 22 9.31 -6.28 12.23
C LYS A 22 8.74 -6.87 10.93
N ARG A 23 7.44 -7.14 10.90
CA ARG A 23 6.73 -7.75 9.76
C ARG A 23 5.29 -7.25 9.70
N THR A 24 4.66 -7.36 8.54
CA THR A 24 3.23 -7.10 8.41
C THR A 24 2.44 -8.06 9.30
N PRO A 25 1.59 -7.58 10.22
CA PRO A 25 0.79 -8.45 11.09
C PRO A 25 -0.15 -9.34 10.28
N ARG A 26 -0.44 -10.54 10.80
CA ARG A 26 -1.38 -11.48 10.17
C ARG A 26 -2.75 -10.81 9.98
N GLY A 27 -3.36 -11.02 8.82
CA GLY A 27 -4.65 -10.40 8.47
C GLY A 27 -4.58 -8.92 8.04
N LYS A 28 -3.39 -8.31 8.02
CA LYS A 28 -3.17 -6.94 7.52
C LYS A 28 -2.30 -6.92 6.26
N GLU A 29 -2.41 -5.83 5.51
CA GLU A 29 -1.64 -5.51 4.31
C GLU A 29 -1.22 -4.04 4.32
N ILE A 30 -0.09 -3.75 3.67
CA ILE A 30 0.37 -2.38 3.43
C ILE A 30 -0.25 -1.91 2.12
N ASP A 31 -1.00 -0.82 2.18
CA ASP A 31 -1.73 -0.21 1.06
C ASP A 31 -1.30 1.25 0.88
N HIS A 32 -1.41 1.75 -0.34
CA HIS A 32 -1.24 3.17 -0.65
C HIS A 32 -2.59 3.89 -0.45
N LYS A 33 -2.64 4.94 0.37
CA LYS A 33 -3.85 5.75 0.60
C LYS A 33 -4.40 6.25 -0.73
N ILE A 34 -3.54 6.87 -1.53
CA ILE A 34 -3.77 7.22 -2.93
C ILE A 34 -3.07 6.18 -3.80
N PRO A 35 -3.79 5.44 -4.66
CA PRO A 35 -3.18 4.45 -5.55
C PRO A 35 -2.13 5.08 -6.47
N LEU A 36 -1.07 4.32 -6.74
CA LEU A 36 0.04 4.77 -7.61
C LEU A 36 -0.44 5.18 -9.01
N HIS A 37 -1.39 4.44 -9.59
CA HIS A 37 -1.97 4.75 -10.90
C HIS A 37 -2.86 6.01 -10.91
N LYS A 38 -3.23 6.53 -9.74
CA LYS A 38 -3.97 7.80 -9.57
C LYS A 38 -3.06 8.95 -9.17
N GLY A 39 -1.74 8.84 -9.36
CA GLY A 39 -0.76 9.85 -8.97
C GLY A 39 -0.28 9.77 -7.52
N GLY A 40 -0.58 8.68 -6.80
CA GLY A 40 -0.06 8.46 -5.45
C GLY A 40 1.45 8.23 -5.43
N SER A 41 2.12 8.71 -4.37
CA SER A 41 3.57 8.49 -4.18
C SER A 41 3.87 7.20 -3.40
N ASP A 42 5.03 6.58 -3.64
CA ASP A 42 5.53 5.46 -2.81
C ASP A 42 6.26 5.97 -1.57
N SER A 43 5.62 6.87 -0.82
CA SER A 43 6.19 7.50 0.38
C SER A 43 5.56 6.95 1.65
N LEU A 44 6.31 7.01 2.76
CA LEU A 44 5.82 6.58 4.09
C LEU A 44 4.50 7.26 4.48
N ARG A 45 4.28 8.50 4.03
CA ARG A 45 3.06 9.28 4.30
C ARG A 45 1.85 8.74 3.54
N ASN A 46 2.07 8.23 2.32
CA ASN A 46 1.04 7.61 1.50
C ASN A 46 0.81 6.13 1.84
N LEU A 47 1.66 5.50 2.66
CA LEU A 47 1.42 4.14 3.12
C LEU A 47 0.45 4.08 4.32
N ARG A 48 -0.37 3.04 4.35
CA ARG A 48 -1.25 2.68 5.48
C ARG A 48 -1.25 1.17 5.69
N LEU A 49 -1.53 0.74 6.92
CA LEU A 49 -1.71 -0.66 7.25
C LEU A 49 -3.21 -0.92 7.41
N ILE A 50 -3.79 -1.76 6.58
CA ILE A 50 -5.23 -2.04 6.55
C ILE A 50 -5.50 -3.53 6.67
N LYS A 51 -6.71 -3.93 7.03
CA LYS A 51 -7.14 -5.33 7.02
C LYS A 51 -7.23 -5.83 5.57
N LYS A 52 -6.84 -7.08 5.33
CA LYS A 52 -6.94 -7.72 4.00
C LYS A 52 -8.34 -7.64 3.38
N SER A 53 -9.37 -7.83 4.20
CA SER A 53 -10.79 -7.74 3.77
C SER A 53 -11.17 -6.34 3.27
N SER A 54 -10.66 -5.30 3.93
CA SER A 54 -10.86 -3.90 3.54
C SER A 54 -10.13 -3.60 2.24
N HIS A 55 -8.89 -4.08 2.09
CA HIS A 55 -8.11 -3.93 0.87
C HIS A 55 -8.81 -4.58 -0.34
N LYS A 56 -9.27 -5.83 -0.21
CA LYS A 56 -10.02 -6.54 -1.27
C LYS A 56 -11.27 -5.77 -1.73
N THR A 57 -11.98 -5.16 -0.79
CA THR A 57 -13.19 -4.37 -1.12
C THR A 57 -12.83 -3.07 -1.83
N LYS A 58 -11.77 -2.38 -1.37
CA LYS A 58 -11.25 -1.17 -2.03
C LYS A 58 -10.77 -1.47 -3.46
N THR A 59 -9.93 -2.48 -3.64
CA THR A 59 -9.40 -2.85 -4.96
C THR A 59 -10.53 -3.18 -5.95
N ARG A 60 -11.58 -3.89 -5.50
CA ARG A 60 -12.76 -4.15 -6.35
C ARG A 60 -13.48 -2.87 -6.77
N LYS A 61 -13.67 -1.92 -5.86
CA LYS A 61 -14.26 -0.61 -6.19
C LYS A 61 -13.38 0.18 -7.15
N GLU A 62 -12.06 0.13 -6.97
CA GLU A 62 -11.11 0.81 -7.86
C GLU A 62 -11.07 0.23 -9.27
N LEU A 63 -11.16 -1.10 -9.40
CA LEU A 63 -11.25 -1.77 -10.70
C LEU A 63 -12.54 -1.46 -11.44
N ARG A 64 -13.66 -1.28 -10.72
CA ARG A 64 -14.95 -0.92 -11.33
C ARG A 64 -14.98 0.53 -11.84
N ASN A 65 -14.15 1.40 -11.26
CA ASN A 65 -14.11 2.83 -11.57
C ASN A 65 -12.87 3.20 -12.40
N LYS A 66 -12.31 2.24 -13.14
CA LYS A 66 -11.16 2.41 -14.03
C LYS A 66 -11.63 2.28 -15.47
#